data_AF-X1FNF2-F1
#
_entry.id   AF-X1FNF2-F1
#
_cell.length_a   1.000
_cell.length_b   1.000
_cell.length_c   1.000
_cell.angle_alpha   90.00
_cell.angle_beta   90.00
_cell.angle_gamma   90.00
#
_symmetry.space_group_name_H-M   'P 1'
#
loop_
_entity.id
_entity.type
_entity.pdbx_description
1 polymer ?
#
loop_
_entity_poly.entity_id
_entity_poly.type
_entity_poly.pdbx_seq_one_letter_code
_entity_poly.pdbx_strand_id
1 'polypeptide(L)'
;NKNLNAYIESEKGKPQGEKGDIDFNYISCFNVRPDPLAKNPSEWRWFDEGKELPASAVEAEFGLAPKTLPQETIKTTNMDVFDVEPEKSKEGTVVRIEHWEKKSKDRPKGRFMVVTSSGWLLWDKDSPAADGEIPYFKLPGIMPILNSQFDDSAVRLAQPAQRKLNRYGSMVDESIEDYRIKCMIPDYSLSPFFFDLLLLFQGRLS
;
A
#
# COMPACT_ATOMS: atom_id res chain seq x y z
N ASN A 1 -0.90 -4.51 24.74
CA ASN A 1 0.18 -5.47 25.09
C ASN A 1 0.65 -5.18 26.53
N LYS A 2 0.29 -5.99 27.54
CA LYS A 2 0.23 -5.56 28.98
C LYS A 2 1.56 -5.38 29.75
N ASN A 3 2.73 -5.43 29.11
CA ASN A 3 4.01 -5.48 29.83
C ASN A 3 5.10 -4.53 29.31
N LEU A 4 4.76 -3.53 28.49
CA LEU A 4 5.74 -2.54 28.02
C LEU A 4 5.70 -1.30 28.91
N ASN A 5 6.77 -1.07 29.68
CA ASN A 5 6.96 0.14 30.47
C ASN A 5 7.71 1.19 29.63
N ALA A 6 7.15 2.40 29.52
CA ALA A 6 7.85 3.52 28.87
C ALA A 6 8.74 4.19 29.91
N TYR A 7 10.01 4.42 29.55
CA TYR A 7 10.90 5.24 30.34
C TYR A 7 11.01 6.59 29.63
N ILE A 8 10.49 7.65 30.25
CA ILE A 8 10.66 9.01 29.78
C ILE A 8 11.98 9.53 30.36
N GLU A 9 12.82 10.12 29.50
CA GLU A 9 14.09 10.69 29.93
C GLU A 9 13.81 12.01 30.67
N SER A 10 13.88 11.98 32.01
CA SER A 10 13.73 13.20 32.82
C SER A 10 14.89 14.16 32.58
N GLU A 11 14.65 15.47 32.67
CA GLU A 11 15.66 16.55 32.63
C GLU A 11 16.88 16.34 33.55
N LYS A 12 16.80 15.42 34.51
CA LYS A 12 17.88 15.04 35.43
C LYS A 12 18.67 13.78 35.00
N GLY A 13 18.46 13.27 33.78
CA GLY A 13 19.15 12.10 33.24
C GLY A 13 18.81 10.77 33.92
N LYS A 14 17.73 10.73 34.71
CA LYS A 14 17.21 9.49 35.30
C LYS A 14 15.91 9.10 34.59
N PRO A 15 15.81 7.91 33.99
CA PRO A 15 14.58 7.48 33.36
C PRO A 15 13.47 7.40 34.44
N GLN A 16 12.43 8.22 34.30
CA GLN A 16 11.22 8.12 35.11
C GLN A 16 10.24 7.25 34.33
N GLY A 17 9.94 6.07 34.88
CA GLY A 17 8.90 5.21 34.33
C GLY A 17 7.54 5.79 34.71
N GLU A 18 6.80 6.31 33.73
CA GLU A 18 5.38 6.54 33.93
C GLU A 18 4.65 5.20 33.80
N LYS A 19 3.82 4.89 34.80
CA LYS A 19 2.96 3.70 34.75
C LYS A 19 1.82 3.98 33.77
N GLY A 20 1.93 3.41 32.57
CA GLY A 20 0.88 3.39 31.56
C GLY A 20 1.05 2.16 30.67
N ASP A 21 -0.05 1.70 30.07
CA ASP A 21 0.00 0.68 29.03
C ASP A 21 0.48 1.33 27.74
N ILE A 22 1.67 0.96 27.25
CA ILE A 22 2.05 1.29 25.88
C ILE A 22 1.34 0.33 24.94
N ASP A 23 0.50 0.86 24.07
CA ASP A 23 0.04 0.12 22.91
C ASP A 23 0.93 0.43 21.71
N PHE A 24 1.41 -0.61 21.05
CA PHE A 24 2.22 -0.49 19.85
C PHE A 24 1.43 -1.07 18.69
N ASN A 25 1.28 -0.28 17.63
CA ASN A 25 0.63 -0.72 16.41
C ASN A 25 1.60 -0.65 15.23
N TYR A 26 1.48 -1.62 14.31
CA TYR A 26 2.18 -1.59 13.05
C TYR A 26 1.35 -0.80 12.05
N ILE A 27 2.02 0.10 11.33
CA ILE A 27 1.37 0.99 10.38
C ILE A 27 1.95 0.69 9.01
N SER A 28 1.09 0.58 8.01
CA SER A 28 1.51 0.39 6.63
C SER A 28 2.36 1.58 6.18
N CYS A 29 3.56 1.31 5.67
CA CYS A 29 4.47 2.35 5.18
C CYS A 29 3.90 3.08 3.94
N PHE A 30 2.94 2.47 3.24
CA PHE A 30 2.23 3.11 2.13
C PHE A 30 1.23 4.15 2.62
N ASN A 31 0.84 4.06 3.89
CA ASN A 31 -0.21 4.88 4.50
C ASN A 31 0.30 6.07 5.31
N VAL A 32 1.60 6.40 5.21
CA VAL A 32 2.22 7.46 5.98
C VAL A 32 3.00 8.43 5.12
N ARG A 33 2.96 9.73 5.45
CA ARG A 33 3.74 10.78 4.78
C ARG A 33 4.55 11.51 5.83
N PRO A 34 5.82 11.12 6.05
CA PRO A 34 6.71 11.88 6.91
C PRO A 34 7.19 13.16 6.22
N ASP A 35 7.66 14.15 7.00
CA ASP A 35 8.23 15.40 6.48
C ASP A 35 9.33 15.11 5.43
N PRO A 36 9.14 15.48 4.14
CA PRO A 36 10.04 15.10 3.07
C PRO A 36 11.42 15.76 3.17
N LEU A 37 11.56 16.82 3.96
CA LEU A 37 12.84 17.53 4.13
C LEU A 37 13.69 16.95 5.27
N ALA A 38 13.13 16.09 6.11
CA ALA A 38 13.86 15.48 7.21
C ALA A 38 14.74 14.33 6.73
N LYS A 39 15.93 14.19 7.32
CA LYS A 39 16.82 13.04 7.07
C LYS A 39 16.57 11.89 8.03
N ASN A 40 16.01 12.17 9.20
CA ASN A 40 15.74 11.21 10.24
C ASN A 40 14.42 11.54 10.97
N PRO A 41 13.82 10.58 11.69
CA PRO A 41 12.56 10.81 12.42
C PRO A 41 12.63 11.94 13.45
N SER A 42 13.78 12.16 14.09
CA SER A 42 13.96 13.25 15.05
C SER A 42 13.86 14.65 14.43
N GLU A 43 14.10 14.78 13.13
CA GLU A 43 14.00 16.03 12.37
C GLU A 43 12.60 16.28 11.79
N TRP A 44 11.66 15.36 11.95
CA TRP A 44 10.30 15.55 11.44
C TRP A 44 9.65 16.79 12.07
N ARG A 45 9.23 17.74 11.22
CA ARG A 45 8.38 18.86 11.65
C ARG A 45 6.93 18.45 11.73
N TRP A 46 6.52 17.54 10.85
CA TRP A 46 5.18 17.00 10.79
C TRP A 46 5.19 15.56 10.27
N PHE A 47 4.08 14.87 10.48
CA PHE A 47 3.85 13.51 10.01
C PHE A 47 2.36 13.27 9.78
N ASP A 48 2.01 12.73 8.61
CA ASP A 48 0.63 12.35 8.29
C ASP A 48 0.47 10.83 8.24
N GLU A 49 -0.62 10.34 8.80
CA GLU A 49 -1.07 8.96 8.65
C GLU A 49 -2.48 8.93 8.07
N GLY A 50 -2.68 8.22 6.95
CA GLY A 50 -3.99 7.99 6.34
C GLY A 50 -4.54 6.61 6.74
N LYS A 51 -5.78 6.57 7.22
CA LYS A 51 -6.52 5.34 7.53
C LYS A 51 -7.85 5.37 6.81
N GLU A 52 -8.12 4.36 6.00
CA GLU A 52 -9.45 4.16 5.45
C GLU A 52 -10.33 3.45 6.49
N LEU A 53 -11.45 4.07 6.83
CA LEU A 53 -12.39 3.55 7.82
C LEU A 53 -13.83 3.66 7.28
N PRO A 54 -14.75 2.79 7.72
CA PRO A 54 -16.17 2.97 7.46
C PRO A 54 -16.63 4.35 7.94
N ALA A 55 -17.39 5.08 7.12
CA ALA A 55 -17.85 6.42 7.48
C ALA A 55 -18.61 6.43 8.81
N SER A 56 -19.41 5.39 9.08
CA SER A 56 -20.16 5.24 10.32
C SER A 56 -19.30 5.13 11.58
N ALA A 57 -18.13 4.49 11.48
CA ALA A 57 -17.19 4.37 12.59
C ALA A 57 -16.57 5.73 12.94
N VAL A 58 -16.18 6.50 11.91
CA VAL A 58 -15.64 7.85 12.08
C VAL A 58 -16.72 8.79 12.63
N GLU A 59 -17.94 8.73 12.12
CA GLU A 59 -19.06 9.52 12.62
C GLU A 59 -19.36 9.21 14.09
N ALA A 60 -19.36 7.93 14.49
CA ALA A 60 -19.56 7.53 15.87
C ALA A 60 -18.43 8.00 16.80
N GLU A 61 -17.18 7.92 16.35
CA GLU A 61 -15.99 8.35 17.12
C GLU A 61 -16.02 9.85 17.41
N PHE A 62 -16.39 10.68 16.43
CA PHE A 62 -16.42 12.13 16.54
C PHE A 62 -17.80 12.71 16.91
N GLY A 63 -18.79 11.85 17.20
CA GLY A 63 -20.12 12.27 17.62
C GLY A 63 -20.94 12.99 16.53
N LEU A 64 -20.66 12.70 15.26
CA LEU A 64 -21.39 13.24 14.12
C LEU A 64 -22.70 12.48 13.89
N ALA A 65 -23.66 13.14 13.25
CA ALA A 65 -24.89 12.46 12.83
C ALA A 65 -24.57 11.42 11.74
N PRO A 66 -25.30 10.29 11.69
CA PRO A 66 -25.09 9.29 10.65
C PRO A 66 -25.25 9.87 9.23
N LYS A 67 -24.36 9.50 8.31
CA LYS A 67 -24.33 9.93 6.89
C LYS A 67 -24.06 11.43 6.70
N THR A 68 -23.33 12.04 7.61
CA THR A 68 -22.84 13.42 7.47
C THR A 68 -21.59 13.47 6.59
N LEU A 69 -20.70 12.49 6.74
CA LEU A 69 -19.44 12.47 5.99
C LEU A 69 -19.69 12.06 4.54
N PRO A 70 -19.09 12.76 3.55
CA PRO A 70 -19.18 12.36 2.17
C PRO A 70 -18.45 11.03 2.00
N GLN A 71 -19.20 9.98 1.62
CA GLN A 71 -18.64 8.66 1.37
C GLN A 71 -17.82 8.70 0.08
N GLU A 72 -16.56 8.31 0.16
CA GLU A 72 -15.73 8.18 -1.02
C GLU A 72 -16.09 6.87 -1.72
N THR A 73 -16.87 6.98 -2.79
CA THR A 73 -17.08 5.83 -3.67
C THR A 73 -15.75 5.59 -4.37
N ILE A 74 -15.07 4.50 -4.03
CA ILE A 74 -13.79 4.07 -4.61
C ILE A 74 -13.94 4.00 -6.13
N LYS A 75 -13.68 5.12 -6.83
CA LYS A 75 -13.38 5.09 -8.25
C LYS A 75 -11.96 4.56 -8.31
N THR A 76 -11.86 3.32 -8.75
CA THR A 76 -10.67 2.47 -8.87
C THR A 76 -9.59 3.05 -9.81
N THR A 77 -9.65 4.35 -10.10
CA THR A 77 -8.87 5.06 -11.10
C THR A 77 -7.93 6.10 -10.49
N ASN A 78 -8.11 6.46 -9.21
CA ASN A 78 -7.17 7.35 -8.53
C ASN A 78 -6.37 6.55 -7.50
N MET A 79 -5.08 6.37 -7.77
CA MET A 79 -4.09 6.05 -6.74
C MET A 79 -3.91 7.31 -5.86
N ASP A 80 -4.93 7.66 -5.09
CA ASP A 80 -4.96 8.86 -4.25
C ASP A 80 -4.21 8.61 -2.95
N VAL A 81 -2.93 8.98 -2.94
CA VAL A 81 -2.08 9.33 -1.77
C VAL A 81 -1.93 8.32 -0.63
N PHE A 82 -2.76 7.29 -0.45
CA PHE A 82 -2.66 6.27 0.60
C PHE A 82 -3.20 4.94 0.05
N ASP A 83 -2.56 3.82 0.38
CA ASP A 83 -3.01 2.50 -0.07
C ASP A 83 -4.24 2.03 0.73
N VAL A 84 -5.27 1.70 -0.04
CA VAL A 84 -6.52 1.10 0.42
C VAL A 84 -6.29 -0.39 0.64
N GLU A 85 -6.39 -0.88 1.87
CA GLU A 85 -6.41 -2.32 2.11
C GLU A 85 -7.72 -2.91 1.54
N PRO A 86 -7.66 -3.93 0.66
CA PRO A 86 -8.79 -4.37 -0.13
C PRO A 86 -9.77 -5.28 0.63
N GLU A 87 -10.05 -5.01 1.90
CA GLU A 87 -11.28 -5.54 2.49
C GLU A 87 -12.44 -4.74 1.90
N LYS A 88 -13.13 -5.35 0.93
CA LYS A 88 -14.34 -4.84 0.30
C LYS A 88 -15.47 -4.75 1.34
N SER A 89 -15.37 -3.76 2.22
CA SER A 89 -16.49 -3.25 2.99
C SER A 89 -17.63 -2.94 2.04
N LYS A 90 -18.83 -3.46 2.34
CA LYS A 90 -20.06 -3.07 1.62
C LYS A 90 -20.51 -1.65 1.97
N GLU A 91 -19.91 -1.07 2.99
CA GLU A 91 -20.22 0.25 3.53
C GLU A 91 -19.30 1.30 2.92
N GLY A 92 -19.82 2.51 2.69
CA GLY A 92 -19.03 3.62 2.18
C GLY A 92 -17.91 3.98 3.15
N THR A 93 -16.69 4.07 2.63
CA THR A 93 -15.49 4.38 3.39
C THR A 93 -15.12 5.86 3.25
N VAL A 94 -14.30 6.34 4.19
CA VAL A 94 -13.70 7.66 4.20
C VAL A 94 -12.24 7.50 4.61
N VAL A 95 -11.34 8.25 3.97
CA VAL A 95 -9.95 8.34 4.41
C VAL A 95 -9.84 9.37 5.53
N ARG A 96 -9.47 8.92 6.73
CA ARG A 96 -9.13 9.71 7.90
C ARG A 96 -7.63 9.97 7.91
N ILE A 97 -7.23 11.23 7.92
CA ILE A 97 -5.85 11.68 7.98
C ILE A 97 -5.57 12.22 9.37
N GLU A 98 -4.65 11.58 10.07
CA GLU A 98 -4.08 12.04 11.34
C GLU A 98 -2.81 12.85 11.04
N HIS A 99 -2.86 14.15 11.33
CA HIS A 99 -1.75 15.08 11.13
C HIS A 99 -1.12 15.42 12.48
N TRP A 100 0.17 15.11 12.61
CA TRP A 100 0.98 15.38 13.78
C TRP A 100 1.97 16.50 13.46
N GLU A 101 2.02 17.53 14.30
CA GLU A 101 2.98 18.62 14.21
C GLU A 101 3.88 18.62 15.45
N LYS A 102 5.19 18.60 15.23
CA LYS A 102 6.19 18.69 16.30
C LYS A 102 6.13 20.08 16.95
N LYS A 103 6.46 20.15 18.24
CA LYS A 103 6.53 21.43 18.96
C LYS A 103 7.37 22.48 18.22
N SER A 104 6.83 23.70 18.18
CA SER A 104 7.43 24.85 17.52
C SER A 104 7.31 26.09 18.43
N LYS A 105 7.89 27.22 18.01
CA LYS A 105 7.77 28.48 18.78
C LYS A 105 6.32 28.92 18.94
N ASP A 106 5.49 28.68 17.93
CA ASP A 106 4.08 29.07 17.92
C ASP A 106 3.18 28.01 18.59
N ARG A 107 3.63 26.75 18.59
CA ARG A 107 2.93 25.60 19.20
C ARG A 107 3.88 24.86 20.15
N PRO A 108 4.08 25.35 21.39
CA PRO A 108 5.08 24.78 22.31
C PRO A 108 4.77 23.33 22.73
N LYS A 109 3.53 22.88 22.58
CA LYS A 109 3.09 21.50 22.84
C LYS A 109 2.93 20.65 21.57
N GLY A 110 3.25 21.19 20.40
CA GLY A 110 2.89 20.58 19.11
C GLY A 110 1.39 20.66 18.83
N ARG A 111 0.93 19.98 17.78
CA ARG A 111 -0.47 19.97 17.35
C ARG A 111 -0.85 18.56 16.87
N PHE A 112 -2.10 18.18 17.15
CA PHE A 112 -2.70 16.99 16.61
C PHE A 112 -4.03 17.34 15.95
N MET A 113 -4.15 17.01 14.67
CA MET A 113 -5.33 17.24 13.87
C MET A 113 -5.83 15.94 13.26
N VAL A 114 -7.15 15.84 13.11
CA VAL A 114 -7.79 14.78 12.35
C VAL A 114 -8.64 15.43 11.26
N VAL A 115 -8.33 15.11 10.01
CA VAL A 115 -8.97 15.67 8.82
C VAL A 115 -9.43 14.51 7.93
N THR A 116 -10.52 14.64 7.21
CA THR A 116 -10.88 13.69 6.15
C THR A 116 -10.25 14.08 4.81
N SER A 117 -10.09 13.12 3.90
CA SER A 117 -9.71 13.38 2.50
C SER A 117 -10.62 14.41 1.80
N SER A 118 -11.90 14.44 2.18
CA SER A 118 -12.88 15.42 1.72
C SER A 118 -12.72 16.83 2.33
N GLY A 119 -11.73 17.05 3.19
CA GLY A 119 -11.39 18.35 3.77
C GLY A 119 -12.16 18.71 5.05
N TRP A 120 -12.88 17.77 5.66
CA TRP A 120 -13.55 18.02 6.94
C TRP A 120 -12.55 17.96 8.08
N LEU A 121 -12.50 19.03 8.89
CA LEU A 121 -11.73 19.05 10.12
C LEU A 121 -12.56 18.44 11.26
N LEU A 122 -12.17 17.24 11.70
CA LEU A 122 -12.85 16.50 12.77
C LEU A 122 -12.30 16.85 14.14
N TRP A 123 -10.99 17.12 14.21
CA TRP A 123 -10.31 17.45 15.45
C TRP A 123 -9.11 18.36 15.22
N ASP A 124 -8.89 19.29 16.15
CA ASP A 124 -7.74 20.20 16.16
C ASP A 124 -7.44 20.66 17.58
N LYS A 125 -6.41 20.07 18.21
CA LYS A 125 -5.96 20.42 19.56
C LYS A 125 -4.44 20.29 19.71
N ASP A 126 -3.94 20.66 20.90
CA ASP A 126 -2.56 20.37 21.31
C ASP A 126 -2.27 18.87 21.20
N SER A 127 -1.01 18.53 20.90
CA SER A 127 -0.60 17.13 20.78
C SER A 127 -0.83 16.37 22.10
N PRO A 128 -1.39 15.15 22.06
CA PRO A 128 -1.51 14.30 23.24
C PRO A 128 -0.16 13.72 23.69
N ALA A 129 0.89 13.82 22.87
CA ALA A 129 2.23 13.35 23.23
C ALA A 129 2.86 14.27 24.30
N ALA A 130 3.26 13.69 25.43
CA ALA A 130 3.75 14.43 26.61
C ALA A 130 4.92 15.39 26.30
N ASP A 131 5.82 14.99 25.38
CA ASP A 131 7.02 15.76 25.04
C ASP A 131 6.86 16.66 23.81
N GLY A 132 5.66 16.72 23.21
CA GLY A 132 5.40 17.43 21.95
C GLY A 132 6.19 16.87 20.75
N GLU A 133 6.68 15.64 20.88
CA GLU A 133 7.33 14.86 19.84
C GLU A 133 6.31 14.05 19.04
N ILE A 134 6.68 13.68 17.81
CA ILE A 134 5.84 12.84 16.95
C ILE A 134 5.98 11.38 17.42
N PRO A 135 4.88 10.68 17.77
CA PRO A 135 4.93 9.36 18.42
C PRO A 135 5.16 8.21 17.43
N TYR A 136 6.06 8.40 16.45
CA TYR A 136 6.37 7.43 15.42
C TYR A 136 7.88 7.19 15.39
N PHE A 137 8.26 5.93 15.27
CA PHE A 137 9.65 5.55 15.04
C PHE A 137 9.76 4.69 13.80
N LYS A 138 10.87 4.86 13.07
CA LYS A 138 11.16 4.09 11.87
C LYS A 138 11.86 2.80 12.26
N LEU A 139 11.32 1.67 11.80
CA LEU A 139 12.07 0.41 11.77
C LEU A 139 13.10 0.47 10.64
N PRO A 140 14.40 0.27 10.91
CA PRO A 140 15.42 0.35 9.88
C PRO A 140 15.24 -0.79 8.87
N GLY A 141 15.20 -0.43 7.59
CA GLY A 141 15.22 -1.35 6.47
C GLY A 141 16.62 -1.89 6.19
N ILE A 142 16.68 -2.88 5.30
CA ILE A 142 17.91 -3.62 4.99
C ILE A 142 18.89 -2.77 4.15
N MET A 143 18.37 -1.87 3.31
CA MET A 143 19.17 -1.08 2.38
C MET A 143 18.94 0.43 2.57
N PRO A 144 19.75 1.13 3.38
CA PRO A 144 19.58 2.57 3.56
C PRO A 144 19.92 3.33 2.26
N ILE A 145 19.12 4.36 1.96
CA ILE A 145 19.40 5.29 0.86
C ILE A 145 20.16 6.49 1.43
N LEU A 146 21.35 6.79 0.88
CA LEU A 146 22.16 7.92 1.33
C LEU A 146 21.39 9.24 1.21
N ASN A 147 21.44 10.07 2.26
CA ASN A 147 20.72 11.34 2.37
C ASN A 147 19.18 11.23 2.28
N SER A 148 18.62 10.06 2.55
CA SER A 148 17.17 9.85 2.58
C SER A 148 16.74 9.26 3.91
N GLN A 149 15.57 9.65 4.38
CA GLN A 149 14.90 9.01 5.50
C GLN A 149 14.26 7.66 5.13
N PHE A 150 14.27 7.26 3.85
CA PHE A 150 13.69 6.01 3.37
C PHE A 150 14.75 4.95 3.13
N ASP A 151 14.36 3.69 3.30
CA ASP A 151 15.19 2.54 2.96
C ASP A 151 14.62 1.86 1.73
N ASP A 152 15.50 1.26 0.93
CA ASP A 152 15.14 0.41 -0.18
C ASP A 152 14.85 -1.02 0.31
N SER A 153 14.16 -1.78 -0.53
CA SER A 153 13.81 -3.18 -0.27
C SER A 153 14.55 -4.11 -1.23
N ALA A 154 14.99 -5.27 -0.72
CA ALA A 154 15.51 -6.35 -1.56
C ALA A 154 14.51 -6.77 -2.66
N VAL A 155 13.20 -6.63 -2.39
CA VAL A 155 12.14 -6.90 -3.36
C VAL A 155 12.24 -5.94 -4.55
N ARG A 156 12.54 -4.66 -4.32
CA ARG A 156 12.69 -3.67 -5.40
C ARG A 156 13.84 -4.02 -6.34
N LEU A 157 14.93 -4.60 -5.84
CA LEU A 157 16.01 -5.13 -6.68
C LEU A 157 15.57 -6.35 -7.52
N ALA A 158 14.70 -7.20 -6.98
CA ALA A 158 14.22 -8.41 -7.67
C ALA A 158 13.11 -8.14 -8.69
N GLN A 159 12.34 -7.05 -8.54
CA GLN A 159 11.20 -6.72 -9.40
C GLN A 159 11.50 -6.74 -10.91
N PRO A 160 12.61 -6.15 -11.42
CA PRO A 160 12.91 -6.19 -12.85
C PRO A 160 13.13 -7.62 -13.37
N ALA A 161 13.79 -8.48 -12.59
CA ALA A 161 13.99 -9.89 -12.95
C ALA A 161 12.66 -10.66 -12.97
N GLN A 162 11.82 -10.45 -11.94
CA GLN A 162 10.48 -11.04 -11.88
C GLN A 162 9.62 -10.62 -13.09
N ARG A 163 9.63 -9.34 -13.46
CA ARG A 163 8.89 -8.86 -14.65
C ARG A 163 9.38 -9.51 -15.94
N LYS A 164 10.69 -9.75 -16.07
CA LYS A 164 11.24 -10.47 -17.23
C LYS A 164 10.82 -11.94 -17.25
N LEU A 165 10.86 -12.63 -16.10
CA LEU A 165 10.39 -14.01 -15.98
C LEU A 165 8.91 -14.13 -16.37
N ASN A 166 8.05 -13.26 -15.83
CA ASN A 166 6.63 -13.24 -16.17
C ASN A 166 6.41 -13.00 -17.67
N ARG A 167 7.19 -12.11 -18.29
CA ARG A 167 7.14 -11.87 -19.74
C ARG A 167 7.54 -13.11 -20.54
N TYR A 168 8.63 -13.80 -20.17
CA TYR A 168 9.04 -15.02 -20.87
C TYR A 168 8.04 -16.15 -20.72
N GLY A 169 7.45 -16.32 -19.53
CA GLY A 169 6.37 -17.27 -19.31
C GLY A 169 5.19 -17.02 -20.25
N SER A 170 4.71 -15.77 -20.31
CA SER A 170 3.61 -15.39 -21.21
C SER A 170 3.93 -15.66 -22.69
N MET A 171 5.16 -15.38 -23.14
CA MET A 171 5.56 -15.64 -24.52
C MET A 171 5.60 -17.14 -24.86
N VAL A 172 6.02 -17.98 -23.91
CA VAL A 172 6.02 -19.44 -24.10
C VAL A 172 4.59 -19.97 -24.14
N ASP A 173 3.74 -19.52 -23.23
CA ASP A 173 2.33 -19.92 -23.20
C ASP A 173 1.61 -19.55 -24.51
N GLU A 174 1.78 -18.31 -24.99
CA GLU A 174 1.27 -17.87 -26.30
C GLU A 174 1.79 -18.77 -27.44
N SER A 175 3.08 -19.10 -27.43
CA SER A 175 3.67 -19.95 -28.47
C SER A 175 3.11 -21.37 -28.49
N ILE A 176 2.73 -21.92 -27.33
CA ILE A 176 2.12 -23.24 -27.19
C ILE A 176 0.66 -23.20 -27.62
N GLU A 177 -0.08 -22.16 -27.23
CA GLU A 177 -1.48 -21.96 -27.63
C GLU A 177 -1.63 -21.77 -29.14
N ASP A 178 -0.72 -21.01 -29.76
CA ASP A 178 -0.70 -20.78 -31.22
C ASP A 178 -0.07 -21.93 -32.01
N TYR A 179 0.51 -22.93 -31.33
CA TYR A 179 1.15 -24.06 -32.00
C TYR A 179 0.11 -24.99 -32.65
N ARG A 180 -0.15 -24.74 -33.93
CA ARG A 180 -0.85 -25.68 -34.80
C ARG A 180 0.15 -26.35 -35.73
N ILE A 181 0.27 -27.67 -35.63
CA ILE A 181 0.98 -28.47 -36.63
C ILE A 181 0.24 -28.30 -37.96
N LYS A 182 0.81 -27.52 -38.87
CA LYS A 182 0.32 -27.39 -40.24
C LYS A 182 1.11 -28.36 -41.12
N CYS A 183 0.44 -29.35 -41.68
CA CYS A 183 1.03 -30.19 -42.71
C CYS A 183 1.11 -29.37 -44.00
N MET A 184 2.32 -29.17 -44.53
CA MET A 184 2.49 -28.61 -45.86
C MET A 184 2.25 -29.73 -46.86
N ILE A 185 1.12 -29.65 -47.55
CA ILE A 185 0.82 -30.57 -48.64
C ILE A 185 1.34 -29.88 -49.91
N PRO A 186 2.37 -30.41 -50.59
CA PRO A 186 2.92 -29.77 -51.79
C PRO A 186 1.81 -29.64 -52.85
N ASP A 187 1.76 -28.51 -53.54
CA ASP A 187 0.66 -28.05 -54.41
C ASP A 187 0.24 -29.05 -55.52
N TYR A 188 1.00 -30.11 -55.75
CA TYR A 188 0.73 -31.16 -56.74
C TYR A 188 0.25 -32.50 -56.17
N SER A 189 0.34 -32.74 -54.85
CA SER A 189 -0.08 -34.01 -54.25
C SER A 189 -1.57 -34.08 -53.91
N LEU A 190 -2.29 -32.96 -54.03
CA LEU A 190 -3.77 -32.88 -53.93
C LEU A 190 -4.41 -32.60 -55.28
N SER A 191 -3.72 -32.89 -56.40
CA SER A 191 -4.41 -32.89 -57.68
C SER A 191 -5.58 -33.90 -57.60
N PRO A 192 -6.76 -33.58 -58.15
CA PRO A 192 -7.92 -34.48 -58.11
C PRO A 192 -7.61 -35.90 -58.59
N PHE A 193 -6.61 -36.02 -59.48
CA PHE A 193 -6.12 -37.28 -60.03
C PHE A 193 -5.48 -38.24 -59.01
N PHE A 194 -4.86 -37.73 -57.94
CA PHE A 194 -4.21 -38.57 -56.93
C PHE A 194 -5.17 -39.07 -55.84
N PHE A 195 -6.27 -38.35 -55.59
CA PHE A 195 -7.31 -38.78 -54.65
C PHE A 195 -8.08 -40.01 -55.15
N ASP A 196 -8.37 -40.07 -56.45
CA ASP A 196 -9.04 -41.23 -57.06
C ASP A 196 -8.15 -42.48 -57.02
N LEU A 197 -6.82 -42.32 -57.16
CA LEU A 197 -5.88 -43.44 -57.08
C LEU A 197 -5.80 -44.02 -55.66
N LEU A 198 -5.91 -43.19 -54.63
CA LEU A 198 -5.82 -43.62 -53.23
C LEU A 198 -7.10 -44.32 -52.75
N LEU A 199 -8.26 -43.89 -53.24
CA LEU A 199 -9.55 -44.58 -53.04
C LEU A 199 -9.63 -45.92 -53.80
N LEU A 200 -9.00 -46.02 -54.98
CA LEU A 200 -8.90 -47.26 -55.75
C LEU A 200 -8.05 -48.34 -55.06
N PHE A 201 -7.06 -47.96 -54.25
CA PHE A 201 -6.26 -48.93 -53.48
C PHE A 201 -6.96 -49.40 -52.19
N GLN A 202 -7.82 -48.57 -51.58
CA GLN A 202 -8.63 -48.99 -50.42
C GLN A 202 -9.82 -49.88 -50.83
N GLY A 203 -10.30 -49.79 -52.08
CA GLY A 203 -11.39 -50.63 -52.61
C GLY A 203 -10.97 -52.02 -53.13
N ARG A 204 -9.70 -52.42 -53.02
CA ARG A 204 -9.19 -53.74 -53.47
C ARG A 204 -8.73 -54.68 -52.34
N LEU A 205 -9.02 -54.34 -51.09
CA LEU A 205 -8.75 -55.18 -49.90
C LEU A 205 -10.02 -55.60 -49.16
N SER A 206 -11.13 -55.79 -49.89
CA SER A 206 -12.33 -56.50 -49.42
C SER A 206 -12.58 -57.75 -50.26
#